data_AF-A0AAN9F017-F1
#
_entry.id   AF-A0AAN9F017-F1
#
_cell.length_a   1.000
_cell.length_b   1.000
_cell.length_c   1.000
_cell.angle_alpha   90.00
_cell.angle_beta   90.00
_cell.angle_gamma   90.00
#
_symmetry.space_group_name_H-M   'P 1'
#
loop_
_entity.id
_entity.type
_entity.pdbx_description
1 polymer ?
#
loop_
_entity_poly.entity_id
_entity_poly.type
_entity_poly.pdbx_seq_one_letter_code
_entity_poly.pdbx_strand_id
1 'polypeptide(L)'
;MEIMKKHDIVFSNRPQNTAAKILLYDCADVGFGLYGEDWRRKKKCSIQLLNTKMVQSFGVIKEEEVAELVNELREVSSRVNIGEMVLSTLNNIVCECVLGRKYSGDGHSRVKGLARNVMFNLAAFSVGDYFPLLG
;
A
#
# COMPACT_ATOMS: atom_id res chain seq x y z
N MET A 1 -2.10 -1.54 -25.79
CA MET A 1 -3.40 -1.92 -25.17
C MET A 1 -3.78 -3.39 -25.39
N GLU A 2 -3.20 -4.10 -26.37
CA GLU A 2 -3.56 -5.50 -26.67
C GLU A 2 -3.54 -6.42 -25.44
N ILE A 3 -2.45 -6.39 -24.66
CA ILE A 3 -2.31 -7.18 -23.44
C ILE A 3 -3.36 -6.81 -22.38
N MET A 4 -3.53 -5.51 -22.08
CA MET A 4 -4.40 -5.03 -21.01
C MET A 4 -5.89 -4.93 -21.37
N LYS A 5 -6.26 -5.09 -22.64
CA LYS A 5 -7.66 -4.99 -23.09
C LYS A 5 -8.16 -6.24 -23.80
N LYS A 6 -7.36 -6.85 -24.68
CA LYS A 6 -7.77 -8.04 -25.46
C LYS A 6 -7.41 -9.34 -24.76
N HIS A 7 -6.30 -9.36 -24.04
CA HIS A 7 -5.79 -10.54 -23.34
C HIS A 7 -5.67 -10.30 -21.82
N ASP A 8 -6.48 -9.40 -21.29
CA ASP A 8 -6.37 -8.91 -19.92
C ASP A 8 -6.46 -10.04 -18.90
N ILE A 9 -7.40 -10.97 -19.07
CA ILE A 9 -7.58 -12.13 -18.18
C ILE A 9 -6.34 -13.03 -18.18
N VAL A 10 -5.76 -13.32 -19.35
CA VAL A 10 -4.58 -14.19 -19.48
C VAL A 10 -3.36 -13.56 -18.78
N PHE A 11 -3.23 -12.23 -18.83
CA PHE A 11 -2.13 -11.48 -18.23
C PHE A 11 -2.50 -10.79 -16.90
N SER A 12 -3.63 -11.18 -16.29
CA SER A 12 -4.09 -10.59 -15.03
C SER A 12 -3.29 -11.09 -13.83
N ASN A 13 -2.77 -12.32 -13.91
CA ASN A 13 -2.00 -12.93 -12.83
C ASN A 13 -0.68 -12.18 -12.59
N ARG A 14 -0.24 -12.16 -11.33
CA ARG A 14 1.03 -11.60 -10.90
C ARG A 14 1.95 -12.70 -10.38
N PRO A 15 3.27 -12.60 -10.57
CA PRO A 15 4.22 -13.53 -9.97
C PRO A 15 4.07 -13.55 -8.44
N GLN A 16 3.87 -14.75 -7.87
CA GLN A 16 3.72 -14.94 -6.43
C GLN A 16 5.07 -15.25 -5.81
N ASN A 17 5.79 -14.20 -5.40
CA ASN A 17 7.10 -14.33 -4.75
C ASN A 17 6.97 -14.80 -3.29
N THR A 18 8.07 -15.28 -2.72
CA THR A 18 8.11 -15.85 -1.37
C THR A 18 7.61 -14.87 -0.31
N ALA A 19 8.00 -13.60 -0.41
CA ALA A 19 7.56 -12.57 0.52
C ALA A 19 6.05 -12.34 0.47
N ALA A 20 5.45 -12.28 -0.72
CA ALA A 20 4.01 -12.11 -0.89
C ALA A 20 3.24 -13.31 -0.32
N LYS A 21 3.73 -14.54 -0.50
CA LYS A 21 3.10 -15.73 0.09
C LYS A 21 3.08 -15.67 1.61
N ILE A 22 4.18 -15.25 2.23
CA ILE A 22 4.29 -15.16 3.70
C ILE A 22 3.46 -13.99 4.24
N LEU A 23 3.57 -12.81 3.63
CA LEU A 23 3.01 -11.57 4.18
C LEU A 23 1.52 -11.37 3.82
N LEU A 24 1.07 -11.93 2.70
CA LEU A 24 -0.26 -11.67 2.13
C LEU A 24 -1.16 -12.91 2.15
N TYR A 25 -0.97 -13.77 3.15
CA TYR A 25 -1.79 -14.96 3.40
C TYR A 25 -1.86 -15.88 2.18
N ASP A 26 -0.70 -16.36 1.72
CA ASP A 26 -0.55 -17.15 0.49
C ASP A 26 -1.12 -16.42 -0.74
N CYS A 27 -0.82 -15.11 -0.83
CA CYS A 27 -1.30 -14.22 -1.90
C CYS A 27 -2.83 -14.18 -2.02
N ALA A 28 -3.54 -14.23 -0.90
CA ALA A 28 -5.00 -14.06 -0.86
C ALA A 28 -5.44 -12.59 -0.95
N ASP A 29 -4.55 -11.65 -1.27
CA ASP A 29 -4.84 -10.23 -1.43
C ASP A 29 -5.30 -9.87 -2.86
N VAL A 30 -5.57 -8.57 -3.11
CA VAL A 30 -6.03 -8.07 -4.41
C VAL A 30 -4.89 -7.72 -5.38
N GLY A 31 -3.65 -7.62 -4.89
CA GLY A 31 -2.45 -7.29 -5.63
C GLY A 31 -1.71 -8.52 -6.19
N PHE A 32 -1.48 -9.55 -5.37
CA PHE A 32 -0.73 -10.76 -5.77
C PHE A 32 -1.60 -12.02 -5.97
N GLY A 33 -2.89 -11.94 -5.69
CA GLY A 33 -3.82 -13.04 -5.93
C GLY A 33 -3.99 -13.39 -7.41
N LEU A 34 -4.11 -14.69 -7.68
CA LEU A 34 -4.43 -15.18 -9.02
C LEU A 34 -5.88 -14.85 -9.38
N TYR A 35 -6.10 -14.52 -10.65
CA TYR A 35 -7.42 -14.27 -11.20
C TYR A 35 -8.31 -15.51 -11.04
N GLY A 36 -9.46 -15.31 -10.41
CA GLY A 36 -10.46 -16.33 -10.13
C GLY A 36 -11.64 -15.72 -9.39
N GLU A 37 -12.67 -16.51 -9.10
CA GLU A 37 -13.90 -16.00 -8.46
C GLU A 37 -13.63 -15.34 -7.10
N ASP A 38 -12.73 -15.90 -6.29
CA ASP A 38 -12.35 -15.31 -5.01
C ASP A 38 -11.66 -13.96 -5.16
N TRP A 39 -10.73 -13.84 -6.10
CA TRP A 39 -10.07 -12.57 -6.39
C TRP A 39 -11.07 -11.55 -6.95
N ARG A 40 -11.97 -11.95 -7.85
CA ARG A 40 -13.02 -11.06 -8.41
C ARG A 40 -13.94 -10.53 -7.32
N ARG A 41 -14.33 -11.37 -6.35
CA ARG A 41 -15.13 -10.98 -5.18
C ARG A 41 -14.40 -9.95 -4.32
N LYS A 42 -13.14 -10.19 -3.98
CA LYS A 42 -12.30 -9.23 -3.22
C LYS A 42 -12.13 -7.92 -3.98
N LYS A 43 -11.82 -7.99 -5.28
CA LYS A 43 -11.67 -6.83 -6.15
C LYS A 43 -12.94 -5.99 -6.21
N LYS A 44 -14.11 -6.63 -6.32
CA LYS A 44 -15.42 -5.94 -6.27
C LYS A 44 -15.62 -5.22 -4.94
N CYS A 45 -15.30 -5.87 -3.82
CA CYS A 45 -15.34 -5.25 -2.49
C CYS A 45 -14.41 -4.02 -2.41
N SER A 46 -13.16 -4.15 -2.84
CA SER A 46 -12.21 -3.02 -2.84
C SER A 46 -12.68 -1.84 -3.69
N ILE A 47 -13.30 -2.09 -4.86
CA ILE A 47 -13.88 -1.02 -5.69
C ILE A 47 -15.04 -0.32 -4.97
N GLN A 48 -15.86 -1.07 -4.23
CA GLN A 48 -16.95 -0.49 -3.45
C GLN A 48 -16.42 0.34 -2.27
N LEU A 49 -15.36 -0.11 -1.59
CA LEU A 49 -14.70 0.63 -0.50
C LEU A 49 -13.99 1.89 -1.00
N LEU A 50 -13.46 1.87 -2.23
CA LEU A 50 -12.75 2.99 -2.86
C LEU A 50 -13.58 3.64 -3.97
N ASN A 51 -14.90 3.67 -3.80
CA ASN A 51 -15.78 4.34 -4.76
C ASN A 51 -15.59 5.87 -4.72
N THR A 52 -16.10 6.57 -5.73
CA THR A 52 -15.95 8.03 -5.84
C THR A 52 -16.41 8.79 -4.60
N LYS A 53 -17.52 8.37 -3.98
CA LYS A 53 -18.04 9.02 -2.76
C LYS A 53 -17.10 8.84 -1.58
N MET A 54 -16.56 7.63 -1.39
CA MET A 54 -15.59 7.35 -0.32
C MET A 54 -14.29 8.13 -0.54
N VAL A 55 -13.77 8.12 -1.76
CA VAL A 55 -12.55 8.87 -2.11
C VAL A 55 -12.75 10.38 -1.90
N GLN A 56 -13.92 10.92 -2.23
CA GLN A 56 -14.25 12.32 -1.93
C GLN A 56 -14.32 12.60 -0.43
N SER A 57 -14.90 11.69 0.37
CA SER A 57 -14.94 11.86 1.83
C SER A 57 -13.54 11.84 2.46
N PHE A 58 -12.60 11.09 1.89
CA PHE A 58 -11.19 11.10 2.30
C PHE A 58 -10.44 12.37 1.89
N GLY A 59 -11.04 13.22 1.05
CA GLY A 59 -10.48 14.51 0.64
C GLY A 59 -10.22 15.42 1.84
N VAL A 60 -11.15 15.47 2.80
CA VAL A 60 -11.01 16.29 4.02
C VAL A 60 -9.79 15.85 4.83
N ILE A 61 -9.65 14.55 5.08
CA ILE A 61 -8.49 13.96 5.78
C ILE A 61 -7.19 14.35 5.07
N LYS A 62 -7.15 14.23 3.73
CA LYS A 62 -5.97 14.57 2.94
C LYS A 62 -5.63 16.07 3.04
N GLU A 63 -6.62 16.94 3.00
CA GLU A 63 -6.42 18.39 3.09
C GLU A 63 -5.86 18.79 4.45
N GLU A 64 -6.41 18.23 5.54
CA GLU A 64 -5.92 18.45 6.91
C GLU A 64 -4.47 18.00 7.08
N GLU A 65 -4.15 16.77 6.67
CA GLU A 65 -2.79 16.20 6.77
C GLU A 65 -1.76 16.96 5.93
N VAL A 66 -2.14 17.44 4.74
CA VAL A 66 -1.26 18.25 3.90
C VAL A 66 -1.07 19.66 4.49
N ALA A 67 -2.11 20.24 5.10
CA ALA A 67 -1.98 21.53 5.78
C ALA A 67 -1.04 21.43 6.99
N GLU A 68 -1.14 20.36 7.79
CA GLU A 68 -0.21 20.05 8.88
C GLU A 68 1.23 19.94 8.36
N LEU A 69 1.47 19.17 7.29
CA LEU A 69 2.79 19.06 6.67
C LEU A 69 3.36 20.41 6.20
N VAL A 70 2.53 21.25 5.57
CA VAL A 70 2.96 22.58 5.11
C VAL A 70 3.31 23.48 6.29
N ASN A 71 2.56 23.43 7.38
CA ASN A 71 2.86 24.19 8.58
C ASN A 71 4.17 23.71 9.22
N GLU A 72 4.39 22.39 9.35
CA GLU A 72 5.66 21.85 9.83
C GLU A 72 6.84 22.35 8.98
N LEU A 73 6.70 22.32 7.64
CA LEU A 73 7.74 22.80 6.74
C LEU A 73 8.03 24.31 6.86
N ARG A 74 7.04 25.12 7.27
CA ARG A 74 7.23 26.56 7.49
C ARG A 74 8.03 26.86 8.77
N GLU A 75 7.83 26.06 9.81
CA GLU A 75 8.50 26.22 11.11
C GLU A 75 9.94 25.67 11.12
N VAL A 76 10.31 24.89 10.10
CA VAL A 76 11.63 24.30 9.98
C VAL A 76 12.66 25.38 9.61
N SER A 77 13.64 25.57 10.50
CA SER A 77 14.79 26.46 10.30
C SER A 77 16.07 25.75 9.85
N SER A 78 16.02 24.42 9.66
CA SER A 78 17.19 23.57 9.38
C SER A 78 16.94 22.58 8.24
N ARG A 79 17.96 21.79 7.88
CA ARG A 79 17.81 20.76 6.84
C ARG A 79 16.89 19.64 7.33
N VAL A 80 15.85 19.34 6.56
CA VAL A 80 14.91 18.25 6.84
C VAL A 80 14.85 17.24 5.72
N ASN A 81 14.43 16.02 6.06
CA ASN A 81 14.17 14.96 5.10
C ASN A 81 12.69 15.00 4.68
N ILE A 82 12.41 15.69 3.58
CA ILE A 82 11.06 15.84 3.02
C ILE A 82 10.44 14.47 2.68
N GLY A 83 11.23 13.51 2.22
CA GLY A 83 10.74 12.16 1.89
C GLY A 83 10.17 11.44 3.12
N GLU A 84 10.84 11.55 4.26
CA GLU A 84 10.38 10.95 5.53
C GLU A 84 9.14 11.66 6.10
N MET A 85 9.03 12.98 5.91
CA MET A 85 7.85 13.76 6.28
C MET A 85 6.64 13.40 5.39
N VAL A 86 6.82 13.37 4.07
CA VAL A 86 5.76 12.95 3.14
C VAL A 86 5.31 11.52 3.41
N LEU A 87 6.24 10.59 3.67
CA LEU A 87 5.89 9.22 4.02
C LEU A 87 5.10 9.15 5.34
N SER A 88 5.45 9.99 6.32
CA SER A 88 4.70 10.12 7.58
C SER A 88 3.25 10.56 7.32
N THR A 89 3.07 11.65 6.57
CA THR A 89 1.76 12.19 6.19
C THR A 89 0.92 11.17 5.42
N LEU A 90 1.51 10.44 4.46
CA LEU A 90 0.81 9.40 3.73
C LEU A 90 0.35 8.25 4.64
N ASN A 91 1.18 7.85 5.61
CA ASN A 91 0.79 6.82 6.58
C ASN A 91 -0.36 7.30 7.47
N ASN A 92 -0.35 8.57 7.92
CA ASN A 92 -1.44 9.13 8.69
C ASN A 92 -2.75 9.16 7.90
N ILE A 93 -2.72 9.63 6.65
CA ILE A 93 -3.90 9.63 5.76
C ILE A 93 -4.46 8.22 5.64
N VAL A 94 -3.62 7.22 5.35
CA VAL A 94 -4.08 5.83 5.19
C VAL A 94 -4.63 5.26 6.50
N CYS A 95 -3.98 5.53 7.63
CA CYS A 95 -4.45 5.09 8.95
C CYS A 95 -5.80 5.72 9.32
N GLU A 96 -5.97 7.02 9.07
CA GLU A 96 -7.23 7.70 9.33
C GLU A 96 -8.35 7.16 8.42
N CYS A 97 -8.08 6.98 7.13
CA CYS A 97 -9.06 6.45 6.17
C CYS A 97 -9.50 5.01 6.48
N VAL A 98 -8.57 4.16 6.93
CA VAL A 98 -8.82 2.72 7.12
C VAL A 98 -9.20 2.37 8.56
N LEU A 99 -8.56 3.00 9.54
CA LEU A 99 -8.67 2.68 10.96
C LEU A 99 -9.44 3.75 11.76
N GLY A 100 -9.77 4.89 11.15
CA GLY A 100 -10.46 5.99 11.80
C GLY A 100 -9.64 6.68 12.90
N ARG A 101 -8.30 6.52 12.86
CA ARG A 101 -7.39 7.17 13.81
C ARG A 101 -5.97 7.33 13.24
N LYS A 102 -5.34 8.43 13.64
CA LYS A 102 -3.89 8.68 13.51
C LYS A 102 -3.15 7.99 14.65
N TYR A 103 -1.89 7.63 14.41
CA TYR A 103 -0.99 7.17 15.45
C TYR A 103 0.08 8.23 15.69
N SER A 104 0.44 8.43 16.96
CA SER A 104 1.49 9.37 17.39
C SER A 104 2.55 8.63 18.22
N GLY A 105 3.74 9.22 18.33
CA GLY A 105 4.85 8.64 19.11
C GLY A 105 5.26 7.25 18.61
N ASP A 106 5.39 6.29 19.55
CA ASP A 106 5.80 4.90 19.25
C ASP A 106 4.88 4.20 18.23
N GLY A 107 3.57 4.44 18.33
CA GLY A 107 2.59 3.85 17.41
C GLY A 107 2.86 4.25 15.96
N HIS A 108 3.18 5.52 15.73
CA HIS A 108 3.51 6.04 14.41
C HIS A 108 4.75 5.37 13.83
N SER A 109 5.83 5.32 14.61
CA SER A 109 7.10 4.70 14.18
C SER A 109 6.95 3.22 13.87
N ARG A 110 6.13 2.50 14.64
CA ARG A 110 5.87 1.08 14.41
C ARG A 110 5.08 0.82 13.13
N VAL A 111 4.01 1.59 12.88
CA VAL A 111 3.22 1.45 11.66
C VAL A 111 4.07 1.78 10.42
N LYS A 112 4.79 2.90 10.47
CA LYS A 112 5.71 3.33 9.40
C LYS A 112 6.81 2.30 9.14
N GLY A 113 7.44 1.78 10.20
CA GLY A 113 8.47 0.75 10.11
C GLY A 113 7.93 -0.55 9.51
N LEU A 114 6.74 -0.98 9.93
CA LEU A 114 6.08 -2.16 9.37
C LEU A 114 5.77 -1.98 7.88
N ALA A 115 5.19 -0.85 7.48
CA ALA A 115 4.88 -0.55 6.08
C ALA A 115 6.14 -0.56 5.21
N ARG A 116 7.24 0.03 5.69
CA ARG A 116 8.54 0.03 5.00
C ARG A 116 9.11 -1.37 4.87
N ASN A 117 9.06 -2.18 5.94
CA ASN A 117 9.55 -3.55 5.93
C ASN A 117 8.76 -4.44 4.97
N VAL A 118 7.42 -4.31 4.97
CA VAL A 118 6.57 -5.04 4.02
C VAL A 118 6.92 -4.67 2.58
N MET A 119 7.01 -3.38 2.27
CA MET A 119 7.38 -2.91 0.92
C MET A 119 8.78 -3.38 0.50
N PHE A 120 9.75 -3.32 1.41
CA PHE A 120 11.11 -3.79 1.15
C PHE A 120 11.13 -5.29 0.82
N ASN A 121 10.47 -6.11 1.63
CA ASN A 121 10.45 -7.56 1.43
C ASN A 121 9.69 -7.96 0.15
N LEU A 122 8.57 -7.29 -0.16
CA LEU A 122 7.82 -7.55 -1.40
C LEU A 122 8.63 -7.26 -2.67
N ALA A 123 9.57 -6.30 -2.60
CA ALA A 123 10.45 -5.93 -3.69
C ALA A 123 11.81 -6.66 -3.67
N ALA A 124 12.10 -7.39 -2.59
CA ALA A 124 13.39 -8.06 -2.42
C ALA A 124 13.52 -9.25 -3.38
N PHE A 125 14.75 -9.48 -3.83
CA PHE A 125 15.10 -10.67 -4.59
C PHE A 125 15.25 -11.87 -3.65
N SER A 126 14.62 -12.98 -4.00
CA SER A 126 14.84 -14.29 -3.38
C SER A 126 15.29 -15.29 -4.43
N VAL A 127 16.40 -16.00 -4.17
CA VAL A 127 16.94 -17.01 -5.09
C VAL A 127 15.90 -18.10 -5.36
N GLY A 128 15.17 -18.54 -4.33
CA GLY A 128 14.16 -19.59 -4.44
C GLY A 128 12.99 -19.25 -5.37
N ASP A 129 12.70 -17.95 -5.58
CA ASP A 129 11.64 -17.52 -6.49
C ASP A 129 12.00 -17.71 -7.98
N TYR A 130 13.30 -17.74 -8.30
CA TYR A 130 13.82 -17.88 -9.67
C TYR A 130 14.45 -19.25 -9.93
N PHE A 131 15.03 -19.83 -8.88
CA PHE A 131 15.71 -21.13 -8.90
C PHE A 131 15.11 -22.00 -7.78
N PRO A 132 13.95 -22.64 -8.01
CA PRO A 132 13.24 -23.39 -6.97
C PRO A 132 14.05 -24.53 -6.33
N LEU A 133 15.09 -25.01 -7.00
CA LEU A 133 16.01 -26.04 -6.48
C LEU A 133 17.01 -25.51 -5.43
N LEU A 134 17.13 -24.19 -5.30
CA LEU A 134 18.06 -23.49 -4.42
C LEU A 134 17.33 -22.72 -3.29
N GLY A 135 16.01 -22.88 -3.19
CA GLY A 135 15.13 -22.20 -2.24
C GLY A 135 14.70 -23.09 -1.08
#